data_AF-A0A936LVF8-F1
#
_entry.id   AF-A0A936LVF8-F1
#
_cell.length_a   1.000
_cell.length_b   1.000
_cell.length_c   1.000
_cell.angle_alpha   90.00
_cell.angle_beta   90.00
_cell.angle_gamma   90.00
#
_symmetry.space_group_name_H-M   'P 1'
#
loop_
_entity.id
_entity.type
_entity.pdbx_description
1 polymer ?
#
loop_
_entity_poly.entity_id
_entity_poly.type
_entity_poly.pdbx_seq_one_letter_code
_entity_poly.pdbx_strand_id
1 'polypeptide(L)'
;MPRRKRDSAGAPKQKSKNGRRRPRVGRASAAPTGASEAIRSLQSYRSGLLSQRAQIDRQLAAVDAAINTMGGAAGPVPAASAAPAARRGPGRRGPRAGSLKSYIIKVLTGRGVMSVKDITQAVLDAGYPTKNQTLAKSVGIALTGTPGVQKVGRGKFRLA
;
A
#
# COMPACT_ATOMS: atom_id res chain seq x y z
N MET A 1 10.06 -91.35 -8.23
CA MET A 1 10.13 -91.76 -9.67
C MET A 1 9.75 -90.54 -10.53
N PRO A 2 10.35 -90.35 -11.73
CA PRO A 2 11.21 -89.20 -11.99
C PRO A 2 10.67 -88.06 -12.91
N ARG A 3 11.34 -86.91 -12.75
CA ARG A 3 11.47 -85.70 -13.58
C ARG A 3 11.27 -85.87 -15.10
N ARG A 4 10.64 -84.88 -15.74
CA ARG A 4 11.12 -84.27 -17.00
C ARG A 4 10.89 -82.75 -17.07
N LYS A 5 12.01 -82.03 -17.20
CA LYS A 5 12.15 -80.65 -17.70
C LYS A 5 11.57 -80.52 -19.11
N ARG A 6 11.09 -79.34 -19.47
CA ARG A 6 11.38 -78.73 -20.78
C ARG A 6 11.28 -77.21 -20.70
N ASP A 7 12.46 -76.60 -20.78
CA ASP A 7 12.70 -75.22 -21.16
C ASP A 7 12.14 -74.94 -22.57
N SER A 8 11.50 -73.78 -22.75
CA SER A 8 11.41 -73.10 -24.05
C SER A 8 11.27 -71.60 -23.75
N ALA A 9 12.39 -70.87 -23.80
CA ALA A 9 12.92 -70.20 -24.99
C ALA A 9 12.12 -68.94 -25.33
N GLY A 10 12.68 -67.80 -24.90
CA GLY A 10 12.14 -66.47 -25.13
C GLY A 10 12.04 -66.10 -26.60
N ALA A 11 10.90 -65.52 -26.97
CA ALA A 11 10.70 -64.88 -28.25
C ALA A 11 11.28 -63.44 -28.23
N PRO A 12 12.06 -63.03 -29.25
CA PRO A 12 12.56 -61.66 -29.34
C PRO A 12 11.48 -60.67 -29.77
N LYS A 13 11.43 -59.53 -29.07
CA LYS A 13 10.58 -58.36 -29.36
C LYS A 13 10.82 -57.84 -30.78
N GLN A 14 9.78 -57.88 -31.62
CA GLN A 14 9.81 -57.26 -32.94
C GLN A 14 9.85 -55.73 -32.86
N LYS A 15 10.70 -55.17 -33.72
CA LYS A 15 11.02 -53.75 -33.86
C LYS A 15 9.80 -52.91 -34.29
N SER A 16 9.60 -51.81 -33.58
CA SER A 16 8.76 -50.68 -33.96
C SER A 16 9.20 -50.08 -35.30
N LYS A 17 8.31 -50.09 -36.30
CA LYS A 17 8.37 -49.26 -37.50
C LYS A 17 7.00 -48.60 -37.69
N ASN A 18 6.74 -47.52 -36.96
CA ASN A 18 5.65 -46.60 -37.29
C ASN A 18 6.15 -45.15 -37.17
N GLY A 19 7.00 -44.76 -38.12
CA GLY A 19 7.39 -43.39 -38.36
C GLY A 19 6.26 -42.60 -39.02
N ARG A 20 5.19 -42.30 -38.27
CA ARG A 20 4.18 -41.32 -38.68
C ARG A 20 4.79 -39.92 -38.55
N ARG A 21 5.35 -39.41 -39.64
CA ARG A 21 5.68 -37.98 -39.82
C ARG A 21 4.39 -37.17 -39.67
N ARG A 22 4.24 -36.49 -38.52
CA ARG A 22 3.20 -35.46 -38.33
C ARG A 22 3.59 -34.20 -39.12
N PRO A 23 2.65 -33.56 -39.85
CA PRO A 23 2.92 -32.26 -40.45
C PRO A 23 3.16 -31.23 -39.34
N ARG A 24 4.29 -30.54 -39.43
CA ARG A 24 4.70 -29.47 -38.52
C ARG A 24 3.86 -28.24 -38.89
N VAL A 25 2.71 -28.07 -38.24
CA VAL A 25 1.91 -26.85 -38.35
C VAL A 25 2.76 -25.70 -37.80
N GLY A 26 3.16 -24.79 -38.70
CA GLY A 26 3.86 -23.57 -38.34
C GLY A 26 3.00 -22.76 -37.36
N ARG A 27 3.49 -22.63 -36.13
CA ARG A 27 2.89 -21.77 -35.11
C ARG A 27 3.14 -20.33 -35.53
N ALA A 28 2.17 -19.74 -36.25
CA ALA A 28 2.11 -18.31 -36.44
C ALA A 28 2.01 -17.65 -35.06
N SER A 29 3.12 -17.06 -34.60
CA SER A 29 3.16 -16.23 -33.41
C SER A 29 2.47 -14.90 -33.70
N ALA A 30 1.15 -14.87 -33.56
CA ALA A 30 0.42 -13.62 -33.42
C ALA A 30 0.90 -12.92 -32.15
N ALA A 31 1.54 -11.77 -32.30
CA ALA A 31 1.97 -10.92 -31.19
C ALA A 31 0.75 -10.48 -30.34
N PRO A 32 0.93 -10.22 -29.03
CA PRO A 32 -0.18 -9.96 -28.12
C PRO A 32 -0.74 -8.54 -28.33
N THR A 33 -1.74 -8.41 -29.18
CA THR A 33 -2.55 -7.19 -29.37
C THR A 33 -3.04 -6.60 -28.05
N GLY A 34 -3.39 -7.46 -27.07
CA GLY A 34 -3.84 -7.02 -25.75
C GLY A 34 -2.78 -6.31 -24.90
N ALA A 35 -1.48 -6.61 -25.06
CA ALA A 35 -0.43 -5.92 -24.31
C ALA A 35 -0.27 -4.47 -24.79
N SER A 36 -0.44 -4.22 -26.08
CA SER A 36 -0.36 -2.88 -26.66
C SER A 36 -1.57 -2.02 -26.27
N GLU A 37 -2.76 -2.60 -26.19
CA GLU A 37 -3.98 -1.93 -25.72
C GLU A 37 -3.89 -1.57 -24.23
N ALA A 38 -3.36 -2.45 -23.39
CA ALA A 38 -3.16 -2.18 -21.96
C ALA A 38 -2.16 -1.04 -21.72
N ILE A 39 -1.10 -0.94 -22.53
CA ILE A 39 -0.14 0.17 -22.44
C ILE A 39 -0.81 1.50 -22.82
N ARG A 40 -1.63 1.51 -23.88
CA ARG A 40 -2.36 2.72 -24.30
C ARG A 40 -3.37 3.16 -23.25
N SER A 41 -4.10 2.25 -22.62
CA SER A 41 -5.08 2.60 -21.58
C SER A 41 -4.41 3.19 -20.34
N LEU A 42 -3.26 2.65 -19.92
CA LEU A 42 -2.45 3.20 -18.82
C LEU A 42 -1.87 4.58 -19.15
N GLN A 43 -1.41 4.79 -20.39
CA GLN A 43 -0.90 6.09 -20.83
C GLN A 43 -2.00 7.15 -20.84
N SER A 44 -3.19 6.82 -21.37
CA SER A 44 -4.35 7.71 -21.37
C SER A 44 -4.80 8.05 -19.95
N TYR A 45 -4.83 7.05 -19.06
CA TYR A 45 -5.17 7.26 -17.64
C TYR A 45 -4.16 8.19 -16.95
N ARG A 46 -2.85 7.98 -17.20
CA ARG A 46 -1.79 8.84 -16.68
C ARG A 46 -1.95 10.28 -17.16
N SER A 47 -2.23 10.51 -18.45
CA SER A 47 -2.49 11.87 -18.94
C SER A 47 -3.71 12.50 -18.29
N GLY A 48 -4.77 11.73 -18.03
CA GLY A 48 -5.95 12.20 -17.31
C GLY A 48 -5.62 12.67 -15.89
N LEU A 49 -4.82 11.89 -15.15
CA LEU A 49 -4.39 12.25 -13.80
C LEU A 49 -3.53 13.53 -13.78
N LEU A 50 -2.67 13.73 -14.78
CA LEU A 50 -1.86 14.95 -14.90
C LEU A 50 -2.73 16.18 -15.17
N SER A 51 -3.72 16.08 -16.05
CA SER A 51 -4.69 17.16 -16.29
C SER A 51 -5.50 17.50 -15.04
N GLN A 52 -5.95 16.48 -14.31
CA GLN A 52 -6.69 16.68 -13.07
C GLN A 52 -5.83 17.37 -11.99
N ARG A 53 -4.56 16.99 -11.88
CA ARG A 53 -3.61 17.66 -10.99
C ARG A 53 -3.45 19.13 -11.36
N ALA A 54 -3.22 19.44 -12.64
CA ALA A 54 -3.07 20.81 -13.09
C ALA A 54 -4.33 21.66 -12.81
N GLN A 55 -5.53 21.07 -12.90
CA GLN A 55 -6.78 21.74 -12.56
C GLN A 55 -6.87 22.05 -11.05
N ILE A 56 -6.53 21.09 -10.19
CA ILE A 56 -6.53 21.27 -8.74
C ILE A 56 -5.51 22.34 -8.33
N ASP A 57 -4.32 22.33 -8.93
CA ASP A 57 -3.27 23.32 -8.65
C ASP A 57 -3.73 24.74 -9.00
N ARG A 58 -4.46 24.94 -10.11
CA ARG A 58 -5.08 26.24 -10.45
C ARG A 58 -6.14 26.67 -9.43
N GLN A 59 -6.96 25.73 -8.95
CA GLN A 59 -7.99 26.03 -7.94
C GLN A 59 -7.36 26.45 -6.62
N LEU A 60 -6.29 25.78 -6.19
CA LEU A 60 -5.54 26.16 -5.00
C LEU A 60 -4.93 27.55 -5.15
N ALA A 61 -4.29 27.84 -6.28
CA ALA A 61 -3.73 29.16 -6.54
C ALA A 61 -4.79 30.28 -6.52
N ALA A 62 -5.99 30.01 -7.04
CA ALA A 62 -7.10 30.96 -7.00
C ALA A 62 -7.62 31.20 -5.56
N VAL A 63 -7.69 30.14 -4.74
CA VAL A 63 -8.07 30.25 -3.32
C VAL A 63 -7.00 31.01 -2.53
N ASP A 64 -5.73 30.74 -2.76
CA ASP A 64 -4.62 31.45 -2.10
C ASP A 64 -4.62 32.94 -2.49
N ALA A 65 -4.86 33.25 -3.77
CA ALA A 65 -5.04 34.62 -4.23
C ALA A 65 -6.22 35.29 -3.54
N ALA A 66 -7.37 34.61 -3.43
CA ALA A 66 -8.55 35.12 -2.74
C ALA A 66 -8.28 35.38 -1.25
N ILE A 67 -7.56 34.47 -0.57
CA ILE A 67 -7.14 34.64 0.84
C ILE A 67 -6.22 35.85 0.96
N ASN A 68 -5.26 36.04 0.05
CA ASN A 68 -4.36 37.18 0.07
C ASN A 68 -5.09 38.51 -0.21
N THR A 69 -6.08 38.51 -1.11
CA THR A 69 -6.89 39.70 -1.37
C THR A 69 -7.85 40.04 -0.22
N MET A 70 -8.41 39.03 0.45
CA MET A 70 -9.27 39.22 1.62
C MET A 70 -8.47 39.49 2.92
N GLY A 71 -7.22 39.04 2.96
CA GLY A 71 -6.28 39.18 4.09
C GLY A 71 -5.26 40.30 3.91
N GLY A 72 -5.48 41.23 2.98
CA GLY A 72 -4.56 42.32 2.69
C GLY A 72 -4.44 43.33 3.83
N ALA A 73 -3.54 43.08 4.78
CA ALA A 73 -2.68 44.07 5.46
C ALA A 73 -1.92 43.40 6.62
N ALA A 74 -0.69 42.95 6.38
CA ALA A 74 0.32 42.94 7.43
C ALA A 74 0.89 44.37 7.58
N GLY A 75 0.05 45.30 8.06
CA GLY A 75 0.46 46.60 8.60
C GLY A 75 0.49 46.55 10.13
N PRO A 76 1.20 47.47 10.82
CA PRO A 76 1.34 47.42 12.27
C PRO A 76 -0.01 47.57 12.97
N VAL A 77 -0.23 46.68 13.92
CA VAL A 77 -1.51 46.34 14.56
C VAL A 77 -1.92 47.38 15.61
N PRO A 78 -3.13 47.98 15.57
CA PRO A 78 -3.74 48.56 16.76
C PRO A 78 -4.49 47.46 17.54
N ALA A 79 -4.27 47.44 18.85
CA ALA A 79 -4.88 46.50 19.79
C ALA A 79 -6.39 46.76 19.99
N ALA A 80 -7.23 45.77 19.69
CA ALA A 80 -8.62 45.56 20.14
C ALA A 80 -9.20 44.38 19.32
N SER A 81 -10.00 43.41 19.78
CA SER A 81 -10.64 43.08 21.06
C SER A 81 -10.71 41.54 21.10
N ALA A 82 -10.71 40.94 22.29
CA ALA A 82 -10.74 39.48 22.45
C ALA A 82 -12.00 38.85 21.85
N ALA A 83 -11.88 38.29 20.64
CA ALA A 83 -12.90 37.47 20.01
C ALA A 83 -12.89 36.04 20.60
N PRO A 84 -14.06 35.39 20.75
CA PRO A 84 -14.15 34.06 21.34
C PRO A 84 -13.39 33.04 20.48
N ALA A 85 -12.56 32.24 21.14
CA ALA A 85 -11.65 31.29 20.53
C ALA A 85 -12.38 30.36 19.53
N ALA A 86 -12.14 30.60 18.24
CA ALA A 86 -12.58 29.71 17.17
C ALA A 86 -12.00 28.31 17.44
N ARG A 87 -12.88 27.34 17.69
CA ARG A 87 -12.52 25.93 17.85
C ARG A 87 -11.83 25.46 16.57
N ARG A 88 -10.49 25.39 16.62
CA ARG A 88 -9.66 24.87 15.53
C ARG A 88 -10.13 23.44 15.21
N GLY A 89 -10.76 23.29 14.05
CA GLY A 89 -11.04 21.98 13.47
C GLY A 89 -9.74 21.17 13.31
N PRO A 90 -9.82 19.83 13.22
CA PRO A 90 -8.65 18.97 13.17
C PRO A 90 -7.90 19.20 11.85
N GLY A 91 -6.91 20.09 11.87
CA GLY A 91 -6.02 20.32 10.75
C GLY A 91 -5.32 19.02 10.36
N ARG A 92 -5.41 18.66 9.08
CA ARG A 92 -4.66 17.59 8.41
C ARG A 92 -3.15 17.89 8.35
N ARG A 93 -2.53 18.26 9.46
CA ARG A 93 -1.08 18.26 9.57
C ARG A 93 -0.64 16.82 9.78
N GLY A 94 0.31 16.35 8.97
CA GLY A 94 0.95 15.05 9.14
C GLY A 94 1.48 14.86 10.56
N PRO A 95 1.80 13.61 10.95
CA PRO A 95 2.27 13.32 12.31
C PRO A 95 3.44 14.23 12.67
N ARG A 96 3.25 15.09 13.67
CA ARG A 96 4.30 16.00 14.15
C ARG A 96 5.47 15.15 14.67
N ALA A 97 6.70 15.62 14.45
CA ALA A 97 7.89 14.98 15.03
C ALA A 97 7.73 14.88 16.55
N GLY A 98 7.98 13.70 17.12
CA GLY A 98 7.79 13.42 18.55
C GLY A 98 6.35 13.08 18.98
N SER A 99 5.38 13.08 18.07
CA SER A 99 4.00 12.65 18.38
C SER A 99 3.85 11.13 18.45
N LEU A 100 2.87 10.62 19.20
CA LEU A 100 2.57 9.19 19.29
C LEU A 100 2.47 8.50 17.92
N LYS A 101 1.86 9.17 16.93
CA LYS A 101 1.74 8.67 15.56
C LYS A 101 3.11 8.46 14.88
N SER A 102 4.08 9.35 15.13
CA SER A 102 5.44 9.20 14.59
C SER A 102 6.17 8.00 15.19
N TYR A 103 6.00 7.75 16.49
CA TYR A 103 6.55 6.55 17.15
C TYR A 103 5.88 5.27 16.65
N ILE A 104 4.56 5.27 16.46
CA ILE A 104 3.84 4.14 15.88
C ILE A 104 4.37 3.79 14.48
N ILE A 105 4.57 4.79 13.61
CA ILE A 105 5.14 4.56 12.27
C ILE A 105 6.56 4.00 12.40
N LYS A 106 7.42 4.58 13.24
CA LYS A 106 8.78 4.09 13.49
C LYS A 106 8.80 2.63 13.95
N VAL A 107 7.89 2.26 14.85
CA VAL A 107 7.75 0.89 15.36
C VAL A 107 7.25 -0.07 14.28
N LEU A 108 6.30 0.35 13.45
CA LEU A 108 5.75 -0.49 12.38
C LEU A 108 6.64 -0.54 11.13
N THR A 109 7.59 0.38 10.97
CA THR A 109 8.50 0.41 9.83
C THR A 109 9.40 -0.82 9.85
N GLY A 110 9.38 -1.61 8.77
CA GLY A 110 10.14 -2.85 8.67
C GLY A 110 9.62 -3.99 9.56
N ARG A 111 8.51 -3.78 10.27
CA ARG A 111 7.83 -4.83 11.04
C ARG A 111 6.58 -5.29 10.32
N GLY A 112 6.25 -6.58 10.48
CA GLY A 112 5.07 -7.19 9.89
C GLY A 112 3.78 -6.82 10.61
N VAL A 113 2.83 -7.76 10.64
CA VAL A 113 1.57 -7.59 11.35
C VAL A 113 1.83 -7.66 12.87
N MET A 114 1.49 -6.60 13.60
CA MET A 114 1.65 -6.51 15.04
C MET A 114 0.31 -6.34 15.76
N SER A 115 0.21 -6.85 16.99
CA SER A 115 -0.96 -6.58 17.83
C SER A 115 -0.86 -5.21 18.51
N VAL A 116 -2.00 -4.63 18.92
CA VAL A 116 -2.00 -3.35 19.68
C VAL A 116 -1.13 -3.45 20.94
N LYS A 117 -1.12 -4.60 21.62
CA LYS A 117 -0.31 -4.82 22.81
C LYS A 117 1.18 -4.71 22.49
N ASP A 118 1.62 -5.38 21.43
CA ASP A 118 3.03 -5.39 21.01
C ASP A 118 3.47 -4.01 20.50
N ILE A 119 2.59 -3.30 19.79
CA ILE A 119 2.84 -1.92 19.35
C ILE A 119 2.99 -1.00 20.56
N THR A 120 2.13 -1.16 21.57
CA THR A 120 2.17 -0.35 22.79
C THR A 120 3.50 -0.56 23.52
N GLN A 121 3.93 -1.81 23.69
CA GLN A 121 5.22 -2.12 24.31
C GLN A 121 6.38 -1.53 23.49
N ALA A 122 6.40 -1.76 22.19
CA ALA A 122 7.46 -1.26 21.33
C ALA A 122 7.53 0.28 21.26
N VAL A 123 6.40 0.98 21.45
CA VAL A 123 6.37 2.45 21.57
C VAL A 123 6.99 2.91 22.89
N LEU A 124 6.78 2.18 23.99
CA LEU A 124 7.45 2.42 25.27
C LEU A 124 8.95 2.15 25.17
N ASP A 125 9.33 1.01 24.57
CA ASP A 125 10.73 0.63 24.35
C ASP A 125 11.46 1.64 23.44
N ALA A 126 10.73 2.27 22.51
CA ALA A 126 11.25 3.35 21.67
C ALA A 126 11.43 4.69 22.41
N GLY A 127 11.07 4.77 23.70
CA GLY A 127 11.28 5.92 24.56
C GLY A 127 10.17 6.97 24.51
N TYR A 128 8.94 6.60 24.15
CA TYR A 128 7.83 7.56 24.14
C TYR A 128 7.50 8.05 25.57
N PRO A 129 7.62 9.36 25.86
CA PRO A 129 7.37 9.88 27.19
C PRO A 129 5.86 9.88 27.48
N THR A 130 5.43 9.01 28.40
CA THR A 130 4.02 8.92 28.82
C THR A 130 3.90 8.68 30.32
N LYS A 131 2.91 9.33 30.93
CA LYS A 131 2.44 9.05 32.30
C LYS A 131 1.07 8.37 32.30
N ASN A 132 0.51 8.10 31.12
CA ASN A 132 -0.85 7.61 30.96
C ASN A 132 -0.91 6.08 31.09
N GLN A 133 -1.68 5.59 32.06
CA GLN A 133 -1.92 4.16 32.30
C GLN A 133 -2.76 3.50 31.18
N THR A 134 -3.49 4.31 30.39
CA THR A 134 -4.35 3.84 29.28
C THR A 134 -3.71 4.04 27.91
N LEU A 135 -2.38 3.92 27.82
CA LEU A 135 -1.64 4.09 26.56
C LEU A 135 -2.18 3.18 25.44
N ALA A 136 -2.49 1.92 25.73
CA ALA A 136 -3.02 0.98 24.75
C ALA A 136 -4.31 1.47 24.06
N LYS A 137 -5.21 2.14 24.81
CA LYS A 137 -6.43 2.75 24.26
C LYS A 137 -6.07 3.92 23.33
N SER A 138 -5.13 4.75 23.76
CA SER A 138 -4.65 5.89 22.97
C SER A 138 -3.97 5.44 21.68
N VAL A 139 -3.17 4.37 21.73
CA VAL A 139 -2.53 3.74 20.57
C VAL A 139 -3.58 3.19 19.61
N GLY A 140 -4.59 2.48 20.12
CA GLY A 140 -5.70 1.97 19.29
C GLY A 140 -6.42 3.06 18.50
N ILE A 141 -6.72 4.19 19.15
CA ILE A 141 -7.33 5.37 18.51
C ILE A 141 -6.35 6.04 17.53
N ALA A 142 -5.07 6.11 17.88
CA ALA A 142 -4.06 6.70 17.01
C ALA A 142 -3.86 5.88 15.72
N LEU A 143 -3.89 4.54 15.81
CA LEU A 143 -3.73 3.62 14.68
C LEU A 143 -4.84 3.81 13.64
N THR A 144 -6.09 4.03 14.04
CA THR A 144 -7.20 4.27 13.10
C THR A 144 -7.10 5.62 12.40
N GLY A 145 -6.50 6.62 13.05
CA GLY A 145 -6.30 7.95 12.49
C GLY A 145 -4.92 8.18 11.86
N THR A 146 -4.10 7.15 11.68
CA THR A 146 -2.76 7.26 11.08
C THR A 146 -2.80 6.84 9.62
N PRO A 147 -2.46 7.72 8.66
CA PRO A 147 -2.40 7.35 7.26
C PRO A 147 -1.28 6.33 7.03
N GLY A 148 -1.53 5.33 6.18
CA GLY A 148 -0.54 4.29 5.87
C GLY A 148 -0.49 3.14 6.89
N VAL A 149 -1.39 3.09 7.87
CA VAL A 149 -1.56 1.92 8.74
C VAL A 149 -2.88 1.23 8.41
N GLN A 150 -2.83 -0.07 8.14
CA GLN A 150 -3.99 -0.90 7.84
C GLN A 150 -4.27 -1.89 8.96
N LYS A 151 -5.56 -2.03 9.30
CA LYS A 151 -6.03 -3.08 10.20
C LYS A 151 -6.18 -4.38 9.41
N VAL A 152 -5.46 -5.42 9.82
CA VAL A 152 -5.45 -6.74 9.15
C VAL A 152 -6.38 -7.73 9.85
N GLY A 153 -6.70 -7.50 11.13
CA GLY A 153 -7.58 -8.37 11.91
C GLY A 153 -7.96 -7.77 13.26
N ARG A 154 -8.60 -8.57 14.13
CA ARG A 154 -8.96 -8.12 15.48
C ARG A 154 -7.70 -7.73 16.27
N GLY A 155 -7.54 -6.43 16.50
CA GLY A 155 -6.40 -5.87 17.21
C GLY A 155 -5.05 -6.00 16.50
N LYS A 156 -5.03 -6.31 15.19
CA LYS A 156 -3.81 -6.52 14.40
C LYS A 156 -3.67 -5.45 13.32
N PHE A 157 -2.49 -4.86 13.22
CA PHE A 157 -2.18 -3.74 12.32
C PHE A 157 -0.85 -3.96 11.60
N ARG A 158 -0.74 -3.40 10.40
CA ARG A 158 0.51 -3.36 9.62
C ARG A 158 0.68 -1.99 8.97
N LEU A 159 1.91 -1.67 8.58
CA LEU A 159 2.15 -0.60 7.62
C LEU A 159 1.65 -1.04 6.23
N ALA A 160 0.95 -0.15 5.53
CA ALA A 160 0.42 -0.34 4.19
C ALA A 160 1.48 -0.15 3.10
#